data_AF-A0AAP9VQP8-F1
#
_entry.id   AF-A0AAP9VQP8-F1
#
_cell.length_a   1.000
_cell.length_b   1.000
_cell.length_c   1.000
_cell.angle_alpha   90.00
_cell.angle_beta   90.00
_cell.angle_gamma   90.00
#
_symmetry.space_group_name_H-M   'P 1'
#
loop_
_entity.id
_entity.type
_entity.pdbx_description
1 polymer ?
#
loop_
_entity_poly.entity_id
_entity_poly.type
_entity_poly.pdbx_seq_one_letter_code
_entity_poly.pdbx_strand_id
1 'polypeptide(L)'
;MPLQSPLHPAQDLAMNNPNKVALFWLTTAAGAVLFVAFQLFFYVNAFVRAQGATPAITFEPGVLWMFSAFYGSWIVTVLLALIGTRKAQWAALALGSLLVVLNTLGGISDGLRDGWHIAFSAVFFITLPGVFAIAATWRRIKSKGNGHVDE
;
A
#
# COMPACT_ATOMS: atom_id res chain seq x y z
N MET A 1 -44.07 6.81 -30.68
CA MET A 1 -42.60 6.64 -30.56
C MET A 1 -42.18 7.09 -29.18
N PRO A 2 -41.75 6.22 -28.26
CA PRO A 2 -41.04 6.66 -27.06
C PRO A 2 -39.53 6.68 -27.32
N LEU A 3 -38.88 7.81 -27.05
CA LEU A 3 -37.43 7.92 -26.96
C LEU A 3 -36.97 7.12 -25.74
N GLN A 4 -36.36 5.97 -25.97
CA GLN A 4 -35.65 5.23 -24.95
C GLN A 4 -34.23 5.84 -24.86
N SER A 5 -34.00 6.67 -23.84
CA SER A 5 -32.65 7.09 -23.45
C SER A 5 -31.86 5.83 -23.03
N PRO A 6 -30.70 5.53 -23.64
CA PRO A 6 -29.87 4.44 -23.16
C PRO A 6 -29.16 4.94 -21.89
N LEU A 7 -29.75 4.60 -20.75
CA LEU A 7 -29.12 4.63 -19.44
C LEU A 7 -27.83 3.79 -19.49
N HIS A 8 -26.70 4.49 -19.63
CA HIS A 8 -25.44 4.20 -18.94
C HIS A 8 -24.96 2.73 -18.80
N PRO A 9 -24.87 1.89 -19.85
CA PRO A 9 -24.29 0.54 -19.70
C PRO A 9 -22.77 0.54 -19.91
N ALA A 10 -22.22 1.59 -20.53
CA ALA A 10 -20.85 1.62 -21.05
C ALA A 10 -19.82 2.27 -20.10
N GLN A 11 -20.27 2.99 -19.07
CA GLN A 11 -19.38 3.76 -18.18
C GLN A 11 -18.97 2.97 -16.93
N ASP A 12 -19.80 2.03 -16.46
CA ASP A 12 -19.57 1.25 -15.23
C ASP A 12 -18.87 -0.11 -15.45
N LEU A 13 -18.98 -0.70 -16.64
CA LEU A 13 -18.29 -1.97 -16.98
C LEU A 13 -16.79 -1.79 -17.28
N ALA A 14 -16.38 -0.55 -17.55
CA ALA A 14 -15.06 -0.17 -18.02
C ALA A 14 -14.27 0.69 -17.00
N MET A 15 -14.47 0.49 -15.70
CA MET A 15 -13.40 0.72 -14.73
C MET A 15 -12.28 -0.28 -15.03
N ASN A 16 -11.46 0.11 -16.00
CA ASN A 16 -10.33 -0.63 -16.55
C ASN A 16 -9.62 -1.42 -15.45
N ASN A 17 -9.49 -2.74 -15.64
CA ASN A 17 -8.76 -3.69 -14.79
C ASN A 17 -7.45 -3.14 -14.14
N PRO A 18 -6.62 -2.29 -14.80
CA PRO A 18 -5.50 -1.59 -14.14
C PRO A 18 -5.87 -0.61 -13.03
N ASN A 19 -6.93 0.16 -13.19
CA ASN A 19 -7.36 1.15 -12.20
C ASN A 19 -7.78 0.46 -10.91
N LYS A 20 -8.40 -0.71 -11.01
CA LYS A 20 -8.78 -1.53 -9.84
C LYS A 20 -7.55 -2.03 -9.07
N VAL A 21 -6.52 -2.52 -9.77
CA VAL A 21 -5.27 -2.96 -9.15
C VAL A 21 -4.52 -1.78 -8.52
N ALA A 22 -4.42 -0.66 -9.23
CA ALA A 22 -3.83 0.56 -8.70
C ALA A 22 -4.56 1.07 -7.46
N LEU A 23 -5.89 0.99 -7.43
CA LEU A 23 -6.70 1.40 -6.28
C LEU A 23 -6.42 0.52 -5.06
N PHE A 24 -6.24 -0.80 -5.23
CA PHE A 24 -5.82 -1.65 -4.11
C PHE A 24 -4.42 -1.30 -3.59
N TRP A 25 -3.46 -1.04 -4.47
CA TRP A 25 -2.13 -0.57 -4.07
C TRP A 25 -2.19 0.80 -3.38
N LEU A 26 -3.05 1.70 -3.86
CA LEU A 26 -3.25 3.03 -3.28
C LEU A 26 -3.89 2.92 -1.88
N THR A 27 -4.89 2.07 -1.71
CA THR A 27 -5.47 1.79 -0.39
C THR A 27 -4.43 1.23 0.58
N THR A 28 -3.56 0.34 0.09
CA THR A 28 -2.45 -0.20 0.92
C THR A 28 -1.45 0.89 1.28
N ALA A 29 -1.09 1.76 0.34
CA ALA A 29 -0.22 2.91 0.57
C ALA A 29 -0.82 3.87 1.60
N ALA A 30 -2.10 4.20 1.48
CA ALA A 30 -2.82 5.02 2.45
C ALA A 30 -2.81 4.37 3.84
N GLY A 31 -3.03 3.05 3.91
CA GLY A 31 -2.91 2.29 5.15
C GLY A 31 -1.51 2.36 5.77
N ALA A 32 -0.45 2.27 4.98
CA ALA A 32 0.92 2.43 5.45
C ALA A 32 1.19 3.84 6.00
N VAL A 33 0.64 4.88 5.36
CA VAL A 33 0.73 6.27 5.85
C VAL A 33 -0.05 6.47 7.15
N LEU A 34 -1.25 5.90 7.27
CA LEU A 34 -2.03 5.95 8.51
C LEU A 34 -1.33 5.22 9.65
N PHE A 35 -0.72 4.07 9.38
CA PHE A 35 0.03 3.31 10.37
C PHE A 35 1.24 4.10 10.90
N VAL A 36 2.05 4.70 10.01
CA VAL A 36 3.21 5.49 10.47
C VAL A 36 2.77 6.74 11.22
N ALA A 37 1.70 7.42 10.77
CA ALA A 37 1.14 8.55 11.51
C ALA A 37 0.68 8.15 12.91
N PHE A 38 0.00 7.00 13.03
CA PHE A 38 -0.40 6.44 14.32
C PHE A 38 0.81 6.18 15.24
N GLN A 39 1.88 5.57 14.71
CA GLN A 39 3.12 5.36 15.47
C GLN A 39 3.74 6.69 15.95
N LEU A 40 3.80 7.71 15.08
CA LEU A 40 4.29 9.04 15.45
C LEU A 40 3.45 9.68 16.57
N PHE A 41 2.12 9.60 16.49
CA PHE A 41 1.25 10.16 17.53
C PHE A 41 1.45 9.47 18.88
N PHE A 42 1.62 8.14 18.89
CA PHE A 42 1.91 7.40 20.11
C PHE A 42 3.25 7.82 20.72
N TYR A 43 4.30 7.93 19.89
CA TYR A 43 5.61 8.40 20.34
C TYR A 43 5.54 9.82 20.92
N VAL A 44 4.92 10.76 20.22
CA VAL A 44 4.79 12.16 20.69
C VAL A 44 3.98 12.21 22.00
N ASN A 45 2.88 11.46 22.09
CA ASN A 45 2.08 11.40 23.31
C ASN A 45 2.88 10.84 24.49
N ALA A 46 3.69 9.80 24.27
CA ALA A 46 4.58 9.24 25.29
C ALA A 46 5.67 10.25 25.70
N PHE A 47 6.27 10.96 24.73
CA PHE A 47 7.27 12.00 24.98
C PHE A 47 6.72 13.16 25.82
N VAL A 48 5.52 13.64 25.48
CA VAL A 48 4.82 14.69 26.25
C VAL A 48 4.50 14.20 27.66
N ARG A 49 4.00 12.96 27.82
CA ARG A 49 3.73 12.37 29.15
C ARG A 49 4.99 12.22 30.00
N ALA A 50 6.12 11.89 29.38
CA ALA A 50 7.41 11.79 30.05
C ALA A 50 8.08 13.15 30.30
N GLN A 51 7.39 14.28 30.01
CA GLN A 51 7.93 15.63 30.12
C GLN A 51 9.27 15.81 29.36
N GLY A 52 9.45 15.09 28.25
CA GLY A 52 10.67 15.12 27.46
C GLY A 52 11.86 14.37 28.07
N ALA A 53 11.65 13.56 29.11
CA ALA A 53 12.70 12.68 29.66
C ALA A 53 13.01 11.47 28.76
N THR A 54 12.16 11.19 27.76
CA THR A 54 12.46 10.21 26.71
C THR A 54 13.44 10.81 25.68
N PRO A 55 14.44 10.05 25.21
CA PRO A 55 15.37 10.56 24.21
C PRO A 55 14.65 11.05 22.96
N ALA A 56 14.96 12.27 22.52
CA ALA A 56 14.46 12.80 21.26
C ALA A 56 15.04 11.97 20.10
N ILE A 57 14.18 11.33 19.30
CA ILE A 57 14.59 10.70 18.06
C ILE A 57 14.95 11.83 17.09
N THR A 58 16.25 12.09 16.93
CA THR A 58 16.76 12.96 15.89
C THR A 58 17.06 12.09 14.67
N PHE A 59 16.31 12.30 13.59
CA PHE A 59 16.59 11.60 12.35
C PHE A 59 17.78 12.26 11.68
N GLU A 60 18.90 11.54 11.64
CA GLU A 60 20.06 11.93 10.85
C GLU A 60 19.67 12.04 9.36
N PRO A 61 20.29 12.93 8.56
CA PRO A 61 19.87 13.17 7.17
C PRO A 61 19.77 11.91 6.30
N GLY A 62 20.63 10.91 6.53
CA GLY A 62 20.55 9.63 5.84
C GLY A 62 19.30 8.82 6.17
N VAL A 63 18.86 8.86 7.43
CA VAL A 63 17.63 8.19 7.88
C VAL A 63 16.40 8.88 7.31
N LEU A 64 16.40 10.21 7.24
CA LEU A 64 15.32 10.97 6.58
C LEU A 64 15.17 10.57 5.11
N TRP A 65 16.29 10.48 4.39
CA TRP A 65 16.29 10.05 2.99
C TRP A 65 15.76 8.62 2.82
N MET A 66 16.16 7.71 3.71
CA MET A 66 15.68 6.33 3.70
C MET A 66 14.17 6.26 3.94
N PHE A 67 13.66 6.99 4.93
CA PHE A 67 12.22 7.09 5.20
C PHE A 67 11.46 7.65 3.99
N SER A 68 11.94 8.75 3.40
CA SER A 68 11.32 9.34 2.21
C SER A 68 11.33 8.38 1.01
N ALA A 69 12.44 7.67 0.77
CA ALA A 69 12.55 6.69 -0.31
C ALA A 69 11.62 5.49 -0.08
N PHE A 70 11.54 4.99 1.15
CA PHE A 70 10.68 3.87 1.52
C PHE A 70 9.20 4.21 1.33
N TYR A 71 8.73 5.32 1.90
CA TYR A 71 7.33 5.72 1.73
C TYR A 71 7.03 6.21 0.31
N GLY A 72 7.97 6.85 -0.37
CA GLY A 72 7.86 7.23 -1.78
C GLY A 72 7.74 6.02 -2.73
N SER A 73 8.32 4.88 -2.36
CA SER A 73 8.22 3.62 -3.14
C SER A 73 6.79 3.09 -3.24
N TRP A 74 5.91 3.43 -2.29
CA TRP A 74 4.48 3.12 -2.41
C TRP A 74 3.82 3.86 -3.58
N ILE A 75 4.19 5.12 -3.80
CA ILE A 75 3.69 5.91 -4.94
C ILE A 75 4.17 5.28 -6.25
N VAL A 76 5.46 4.93 -6.32
CA VAL A 76 6.03 4.23 -7.49
C VAL A 76 5.27 2.93 -7.76
N THR A 77 4.93 2.17 -6.72
CA THR A 77 4.15 0.92 -6.84
C THR A 77 2.77 1.16 -7.46
N VAL A 78 2.06 2.21 -7.04
CA VAL A 78 0.76 2.61 -7.60
C VAL A 78 0.90 3.02 -9.07
N LEU A 79 1.93 3.82 -9.40
CA LEU A 79 2.19 4.24 -10.77
C LEU A 79 2.49 3.03 -11.69
N LEU A 80 3.32 2.09 -11.23
CA LEU A 80 3.58 0.83 -11.95
C LEU A 80 2.30 0.02 -12.15
N ALA A 81 1.40 0.01 -11.16
CA ALA A 81 0.11 -0.66 -11.26
C ALA A 81 -0.81 0.00 -12.31
N LEU A 82 -0.77 1.33 -12.45
CA LEU A 82 -1.53 2.08 -13.46
C LEU A 82 -1.04 1.83 -14.89
N ILE A 83 0.27 1.68 -15.11
CA ILE A 83 0.86 1.40 -16.44
C ILE A 83 0.18 0.19 -17.11
N GLY A 84 -0.22 -0.82 -16.33
CA GLY A 84 -1.09 -1.90 -16.82
C GLY A 84 -0.47 -2.90 -17.81
N THR A 85 0.81 -2.74 -18.16
CA THR A 85 1.60 -3.70 -18.93
C THR A 85 2.01 -4.89 -18.06
N ARG A 86 2.23 -6.06 -18.67
CA ARG A 86 2.59 -7.28 -17.92
C ARG A 86 3.87 -7.11 -17.09
N LYS A 87 4.90 -6.48 -17.67
CA LYS A 87 6.17 -6.19 -16.98
C LYS A 87 5.96 -5.24 -15.79
N ALA A 88 5.18 -4.18 -15.97
CA ALA A 88 4.89 -3.22 -14.90
C ALA A 88 4.05 -3.85 -13.77
N GLN A 89 3.10 -4.74 -14.09
CA GLN A 89 2.34 -5.48 -13.07
C GLN A 89 3.23 -6.41 -12.24
N TRP A 90 4.20 -7.09 -12.87
CA TRP A 90 5.19 -7.89 -12.15
C TRP A 90 6.09 -7.02 -11.26
N ALA A 91 6.54 -5.87 -11.77
CA ALA A 91 7.33 -4.92 -10.98
C ALA A 91 6.52 -4.37 -9.78
N ALA A 92 5.27 -3.96 -9.99
CA ALA A 92 4.35 -3.53 -8.94
C ALA A 92 4.10 -4.64 -7.91
N LEU A 93 3.92 -5.88 -8.37
CA LEU A 93 3.73 -7.02 -7.48
C LEU A 93 4.97 -7.27 -6.61
N ALA A 94 6.16 -7.29 -7.21
CA ALA A 94 7.41 -7.55 -6.49
C ALA A 94 7.72 -6.44 -5.48
N LEU A 95 7.71 -5.18 -5.95
CA LEU A 95 7.97 -4.02 -5.10
C LEU A 95 6.92 -3.87 -4.01
N GLY A 96 5.64 -3.92 -4.37
CA GLY A 96 4.55 -3.78 -3.42
C GLY A 96 4.50 -4.89 -2.39
N SER A 97 4.76 -6.15 -2.77
CA SER A 97 4.83 -7.25 -1.80
C SER A 97 5.99 -7.07 -0.83
N LEU A 98 7.15 -6.64 -1.33
CA LEU A 98 8.30 -6.33 -0.47
C LEU A 98 7.95 -5.22 0.53
N LEU A 99 7.31 -4.15 0.08
CA LEU A 99 6.89 -3.04 0.94
C LEU A 99 5.86 -3.48 2.00
N VAL A 100 4.90 -4.33 1.65
CA VAL A 100 3.95 -4.94 2.62
C VAL A 100 4.73 -5.71 3.67
N VAL A 101 5.60 -6.65 3.26
CA VAL A 101 6.36 -7.50 4.18
C VAL A 101 7.22 -6.66 5.12
N LEU A 102 7.94 -5.67 4.60
CA LEU A 102 8.80 -4.81 5.41
C LEU A 102 8.01 -4.00 6.44
N ASN A 103 6.88 -3.41 6.04
CA ASN A 103 6.03 -2.66 6.98
C ASN A 103 5.37 -3.57 8.02
N THR A 104 4.93 -4.77 7.63
CA THR A 104 4.33 -5.74 8.56
C THR A 104 5.37 -6.24 9.56
N LEU A 105 6.58 -6.59 9.11
CA LEU A 105 7.67 -6.99 10.00
C LEU A 105 8.09 -5.85 10.93
N GLY A 106 8.19 -4.63 10.42
CA GLY A 106 8.43 -3.43 11.22
C GLY A 106 7.37 -3.29 12.32
N GLY A 107 6.09 -3.30 11.94
CA GLY A 107 5.01 -3.16 12.91
C GLY A 107 4.85 -4.31 13.90
N ILE A 108 5.21 -5.55 13.53
CA ILE A 108 5.28 -6.67 14.48
C ILE A 108 6.45 -6.45 15.46
N SER A 109 7.60 -6.02 14.97
CA SER A 109 8.77 -5.74 15.82
C SER A 109 8.49 -4.60 16.80
N ASP A 110 7.88 -3.52 16.31
CA ASP A 110 7.43 -2.40 17.13
C ASP A 110 6.34 -2.84 18.11
N GLY A 111 5.42 -3.73 17.70
CA GLY A 111 4.38 -4.25 18.60
C GLY A 111 4.89 -5.21 19.68
N LEU A 112 5.97 -5.95 19.41
CA LEU A 112 6.66 -6.74 20.43
C LEU A 112 7.37 -5.84 21.46
N ARG A 113 7.83 -4.66 21.03
CA ARG A 113 8.56 -3.70 21.87
C ARG A 113 7.64 -2.79 22.68
N ASP A 114 6.65 -2.20 22.01
CA ASP A 114 5.87 -1.06 22.50
C ASP A 114 4.38 -1.41 22.70
N GLY A 115 3.96 -2.62 22.32
CA GLY A 115 2.66 -3.20 22.67
C GLY A 115 1.86 -3.77 21.50
N TRP A 116 1.06 -4.81 21.80
CA TRP A 116 0.29 -5.60 20.83
C TRP A 116 -0.61 -4.77 19.89
N HIS A 117 -1.08 -3.61 20.33
CA HIS A 117 -1.90 -2.71 19.52
C HIS A 117 -1.19 -2.21 18.25
N ILE A 118 0.14 -2.03 18.31
CA ILE A 118 0.94 -1.60 17.15
C ILE A 118 1.03 -2.73 16.14
N ALA A 119 1.34 -3.96 16.57
CA ALA A 119 1.33 -5.13 15.70
C ALA A 119 -0.05 -5.35 15.04
N PHE A 120 -1.13 -5.23 15.82
CA PHE A 120 -2.49 -5.36 15.29
C PHE A 120 -2.79 -4.30 14.22
N SER A 121 -2.42 -3.05 14.48
CA SER A 121 -2.63 -1.96 13.52
C SER A 121 -1.83 -2.15 12.23
N ALA A 122 -0.60 -2.68 12.30
CA ALA A 122 0.19 -3.01 11.11
C ALA A 122 -0.45 -4.10 10.25
N VAL A 123 -1.00 -5.13 10.90
CA VAL A 123 -1.73 -6.20 10.21
C VAL A 123 -3.00 -5.65 9.57
N PHE A 124 -3.76 -4.84 10.30
CA PHE A 124 -5.04 -4.32 9.83
C PHE A 124 -4.90 -3.28 8.70
N PHE A 125 -4.02 -2.29 8.88
CA PHE A 125 -3.88 -1.18 7.93
C PHE A 125 -3.00 -1.52 6.73
N ILE A 126 -2.07 -2.46 6.83
CA ILE A 126 -1.10 -2.72 5.76
C ILE A 126 -1.25 -4.12 5.20
N THR A 127 -1.21 -5.14 6.06
CA THR A 127 -1.18 -6.53 5.59
C THR A 127 -2.48 -6.91 4.90
N LEU A 128 -3.62 -6.57 5.50
CA LEU A 128 -4.94 -6.90 4.96
C LEU A 128 -5.18 -6.27 3.57
N PRO A 129 -5.10 -4.94 3.37
CA PRO A 129 -5.22 -4.35 2.04
C PRO A 129 -4.10 -4.80 1.09
N GLY A 130 -2.89 -5.02 1.60
CA GLY A 130 -1.75 -5.50 0.82
C GLY A 130 -1.97 -6.89 0.22
N VAL A 131 -2.54 -7.82 0.99
CA VAL A 131 -2.90 -9.17 0.49
C VAL A 131 -3.94 -9.08 -0.62
N PHE A 132 -4.95 -8.20 -0.49
CA PHE A 132 -5.92 -7.97 -1.56
C PHE A 132 -5.25 -7.38 -2.82
N ALA A 133 -4.33 -6.43 -2.66
CA ALA A 133 -3.57 -5.85 -3.78
C ALA A 133 -2.72 -6.90 -4.50
N ILE A 134 -2.02 -7.76 -3.74
CA ILE A 134 -1.23 -8.88 -4.25
C ILE A 134 -2.12 -9.86 -5.03
N ALA A 135 -3.22 -10.31 -4.42
CA ALA A 135 -4.13 -11.27 -5.05
C ALA A 135 -4.76 -10.71 -6.33
N ALA A 136 -5.17 -9.43 -6.33
CA ALA A 136 -5.71 -8.76 -7.51
C ALA A 136 -4.67 -8.64 -8.63
N THR A 137 -3.45 -8.23 -8.30
CA THR A 137 -2.34 -8.11 -9.27
C THR A 137 -1.97 -9.48 -9.86
N TRP A 138 -1.87 -10.51 -9.03
CA TRP A 138 -1.58 -11.88 -9.45
C TRP A 138 -2.64 -12.45 -10.38
N ARG A 139 -3.92 -12.33 -10.02
CA ARG A 139 -5.04 -12.77 -10.86
C ARG A 139 -5.01 -12.10 -12.23
N ARG A 140 -4.66 -10.82 -12.28
CA ARG A 140 -4.57 -10.06 -13.53
C ARG A 140 -3.41 -10.54 -14.41
N ILE A 141 -2.24 -10.79 -13.82
CA ILE A 141 -1.09 -11.36 -14.53
C ILE A 141 -1.46 -12.72 -15.13
N LYS A 142 -2.11 -13.59 -14.35
CA LYS A 142 -2.53 -14.93 -14.81
C LYS A 142 -3.59 -14.86 -15.90
N SER A 143 -4.59 -13.99 -15.76
CA SER A 143 -5.66 -13.82 -16.76
C SER A 143 -5.15 -13.29 -18.09
N LYS A 144 -4.18 -12.36 -18.11
CA LYS A 144 -3.50 -11.94 -19.35
C LYS A 144 -2.59 -13.02 -19.92
N GLY A 145 -1.99 -13.87 -19.07
CA GLY A 145 -1.13 -14.99 -19.50
C GLY A 145 -1.87 -16.09 -20.26
N ASN A 146 -3.16 -16.29 -20.01
CA ASN A 146 -3.98 -17.27 -20.73
C ASN A 146 -4.47 -16.79 -22.11
N GLY A 147 -4.30 -15.50 -22.44
CA GLY A 147 -4.79 -14.90 -23.69
C GLY A 147 -3.71 -14.51 -24.69
N HIS A 148 -2.45 -14.93 -24.49
CA HIS A 148 -1.33 -14.53 -25.34
C HIS A 148 -0.38 -15.70 -25.56
N VAL A 149 -0.78 -16.58 -26.48
CA VAL A 149 0.13 -17.49 -27.17
C VAL A 149 0.80 -16.80 -28.37
N ASP A 150 0.30 -15.65 -28.86
CA ASP A 150 0.98 -14.85 -29.89
C ASP A 150 0.69 -13.36 -29.69
N GLU A 151 1.74 -12.58 -29.40
CA GLU A 151 2.04 -11.20 -29.85
C GLU A 151 3.26 -10.62 -29.09
#